data_AF-A0A8T4UY49-F1
#
_entry.id   AF-A0A8T4UY49-F1
#
_cell.length_a   1.000
_cell.length_b   1.000
_cell.length_c   1.000
_cell.angle_alpha   90.00
_cell.angle_beta   90.00
_cell.angle_gamma   90.00
#
_symmetry.space_group_name_H-M   'P 1'
#
loop_
_entity.id
_entity.type
_entity.pdbx_description
1 polymer ?
#
loop_
_entity_poly.entity_id
_entity_poly.type
_entity_poly.pdbx_seq_one_letter_code
_entity_poly.pdbx_strand_id
1 'polypeptide(L)' 'MQELKLTTRKQEELNDQPTIENVMYISLDKRWFIHKTIITDIKPLTYMKKVFEDD' A
#
# COMPACT_ATOMS: atom_id res chain seq x y z
N MET A 1 -3.25 -21.98 -18.80
CA MET A 1 -2.44 -20.98 -18.06
C MET A 1 -1.17 -21.68 -17.59
N GLN A 2 0.00 -21.10 -17.83
CA GLN A 2 1.24 -21.57 -17.20
C GLN A 2 1.25 -21.05 -15.76
N GLU A 3 1.44 -21.92 -14.77
CA GLU A 3 1.66 -21.52 -13.39
C GLU A 3 3.09 -20.99 -13.25
N LEU A 4 3.23 -19.68 -13.04
CA LEU A 4 4.50 -19.05 -12.69
C LEU A 4 4.71 -19.20 -11.18
N LYS A 5 5.61 -20.10 -10.79
CA LYS A 5 6.03 -20.24 -9.39
C LYS A 5 6.96 -19.08 -9.02
N LEU A 6 6.53 -18.23 -8.10
CA LEU A 6 7.35 -17.13 -7.59
C LEU A 6 8.52 -17.67 -6.76
N THR A 7 9.68 -17.04 -6.89
CA THR A 7 10.82 -17.25 -5.98
C THR A 7 10.48 -16.74 -4.59
N THR A 8 11.08 -17.30 -3.54
CA THR A 8 10.86 -16.88 -2.14
C THR A 8 11.00 -15.37 -1.94
N ARG A 9 12.06 -14.75 -2.49
CA ARG A 9 12.28 -13.29 -2.41
C ARG A 9 11.11 -12.47 -2.95
N LYS A 10 10.48 -12.92 -4.04
CA LYS A 10 9.33 -12.23 -4.66
C LYS A 10 8.06 -12.38 -3.83
N GLN A 11 7.91 -13.48 -3.08
CA GLN A 11 6.80 -13.66 -2.16
C GLN A 11 6.95 -12.76 -0.93
N GLU A 12 8.16 -12.65 -0.40
CA GLU A 12 8.49 -11.71 0.68
C GLU A 12 8.24 -10.27 0.24
N GLU A 13 8.74 -9.86 -0.93
CA GLU A 13 8.49 -8.54 -1.52
C GLU A 13 6.98 -8.25 -1.68
N LEU A 14 6.17 -9.25 -2.03
CA LEU A 14 4.71 -9.12 -2.14
C LEU A 14 4.03 -8.98 -0.78
N ASN A 15 4.49 -9.70 0.24
CA ASN A 15 3.94 -9.62 1.60
C ASN A 15 4.28 -8.28 2.27
N ASP A 16 5.37 -7.64 1.87
CA ASP A 16 5.81 -6.32 2.35
C ASP A 16 5.20 -5.15 1.57
N GLN A 17 4.33 -5.41 0.58
CA GLN A 17 3.68 -4.34 -0.16
C GLN A 17 2.69 -3.58 0.72
N PRO A 18 2.56 -2.26 0.53
CA PRO A 18 1.51 -1.52 1.20
C PRO A 18 0.13 -1.99 0.73
N THR A 19 -0.83 -1.99 1.65
CA THR A 19 -2.23 -2.24 1.30
C THR A 19 -2.76 -1.04 0.53
N ILE A 20 -3.32 -1.28 -0.67
CA ILE A 20 -3.92 -0.25 -1.51
C ILE A 20 -5.43 -0.46 -1.53
N GLU A 21 -6.17 0.51 -1.03
CA GLU A 21 -7.63 0.53 -1.05
C GLU A 21 -8.12 1.71 -1.88
N ASN A 22 -9.11 1.46 -2.74
CA ASN A 22 -9.74 2.51 -3.54
C ASN A 22 -11.20 2.63 -3.16
N VAL A 23 -11.63 3.86 -2.83
CA VAL A 23 -13.02 4.20 -2.55
C VAL A 23 -13.47 5.22 -3.57
N MET A 24 -14.50 4.88 -4.33
CA MET A 24 -15.10 5.75 -5.34
C MET A 24 -16.51 6.13 -4.91
N TYR A 25 -16.82 7.42 -4.93
CA TYR A 25 -18.14 7.93 -4.60
C TYR A 25 -18.42 9.23 -5.32
N ILE A 26 -19.70 9.53 -5.51
CA ILE A 26 -20.16 10.79 -6.07
C ILE A 26 -20.45 11.73 -4.89
N SER A 27 -20.10 13.01 -5.01
CA SER A 27 -20.41 14.01 -4.00
C SER A 27 -21.92 14.13 -3.80
N LEU A 28 -22.35 14.53 -2.60
CA LEU A 28 -23.79 14.65 -2.27
C LEU A 28 -24.54 15.61 -3.21
N ASP A 29 -23.87 16.68 -3.66
CA ASP A 29 -24.40 17.65 -4.62
C ASP A 29 -24.36 17.15 -6.09
N LYS A 30 -23.86 15.93 -6.32
CA LYS A 30 -23.69 15.26 -7.62
C LYS A 30 -22.80 15.99 -8.63
N ARG A 31 -22.00 16.95 -8.19
CA ARG A 31 -21.11 17.72 -9.06
C ARG A 31 -19.77 17.05 -9.29
N TRP A 32 -19.36 16.14 -8.41
CA TRP A 32 -18.01 15.56 -8.42
C TRP A 32 -18.06 14.05 -8.31
N PHE A 33 -17.24 13.40 -9.13
CA PHE A 33 -16.84 12.01 -8.93
C PHE A 33 -15.51 12.00 -8.20
N ILE A 34 -15.47 11.37 -7.03
CA ILE A 34 -14.32 11.35 -6.15
C ILE A 34 -13.74 9.94 -6.16
N HIS A 35 -12.50 9.84 -6.61
CA HIS A 35 -11.67 8.65 -6.47
C HIS A 35 -10.66 8.88 -5.35
N LYS A 36 -10.79 8.13 -4.26
CA LYS A 36 -9.89 8.20 -3.11
C LYS A 36 -9.06 6.93 -3.05
N THR A 37 -7.74 7.09 -3.14
CA THR A 37 -6.78 6.01 -2.92
C THR A 37 -6.19 6.14 -1.52
N ILE A 38 -6.22 5.05 -0.76
CA ILE A 38 -5.62 4.91 0.56
C ILE A 38 -4.47 3.92 0.43
N ILE A 39 -3.28 4.36 0.82
CA ILE A 39 -2.07 3.53 0.84
C ILE A 39 -1.68 3.38 2.30
N THR A 40 -1.72 2.15 2.80
CA THR A 40 -1.36 1.83 4.19
C THR A 40 -0.07 1.03 4.18
N ASP A 41 0.99 1.62 4.73
CA ASP A 41 2.26 0.94 4.98
C ASP A 41 2.45 0.75 6.49
N ILE A 42 2.79 -0.47 6.90
CA ILE A 42 3.00 -0.83 8.30
C ILE A 42 4.48 -1.12 8.48
N LYS A 43 5.18 -0.24 9.20
CA LYS A 43 6.60 -0.40 9.51
C LYS A 43 6.82 -0.56 11.01
N PRO A 44 7.81 -1.37 11.44
CA PRO A 44 8.16 -1.46 12.86
C PRO A 44 8.74 -0.13 13.36
N LEU A 45 8.51 0.22 14.62
CA LEU A 45 9.04 1.47 15.21
C LEU A 45 10.57 1.57 15.12
N THR A 46 11.28 0.45 15.11
CA THR A 46 12.74 0.41 14.93
C THR A 46 13.18 0.96 13.58
N TYR A 47 12.39 0.76 12.52
CA TYR A 47 12.63 1.38 11.22
C TYR A 47 12.57 2.90 11.31
N MET A 48 11.51 3.43 11.95
CA MET A 48 11.35 4.88 12.15
C MET A 48 12.49 5.46 12.98
N LYS A 49 12.87 4.81 14.10
CA LYS A 49 14.01 5.25 14.91
C LYS A 49 15.28 5.38 14.09
N LYS A 50 15.62 4.36 13.29
CA LYS A 50 16.80 4.42 12.42
C LYS A 50 16.71 5.56 11.38
N VAL A 51 15.55 5.75 10.77
CA VAL A 51 15.36 6.79 9.74
C VAL A 51 15.44 8.20 10.33
N PHE A 52 14.92 8.43 11.54
CA PHE A 52 14.88 9.77 12.16
C PHE A 52 16.08 10.09 13.06
N GLU A 53 16.80 9.10 13.58
CA GLU A 53 17.99 9.32 14.43
C GLU A 53 19.28 9.45 13.60
N ASP A 54 19.25 9.16 12.29
CA ASP A 54 20.37 9.34 11.36
C ASP A 54 20.46 10.77 10.74
N ASP A 55 19.64 11.73 11.19
CA ASP A 55 19.67 13.17 10.82
C ASP A 55 20.32 14.08 11.89
#